data_AF-K1LZF5-F1
#
_entry.id   AF-K1LZF5-F1
#
_cell.length_a   1.000
_cell.length_b   1.000
_cell.length_c   1.000
_cell.angle_alpha   90.00
_cell.angle_beta   90.00
_cell.angle_gamma   90.00
#
_symmetry.space_group_name_H-M   'P 1'
#
loop_
_entity.id
_entity.type
_entity.pdbx_description
1 polymer ?
#
loop_
_entity_poly.entity_id
_entity_poly.type
_entity_poly.pdbx_seq_one_letter_code
_entity_poly.pdbx_strand_id
1 'polypeptide(L)'
;MRLQLIFLLLFLGFKADLNFIHPNEGIPTFSFLEKADKITLKEDFSVLYESQRIIEIYDQRGLAHATIKMPEDGLNKIQHFEATIISIATGKTIKK
;
A
#
# COMPACT_ATOMS: atom_id res chain seq x y z
N MET A 1 -66.72 -8.75 4.18
CA MET A 1 -65.77 -7.62 4.32
C MET A 1 -64.65 -7.88 5.34
N ARG A 2 -64.05 -9.08 5.40
CA ARG A 2 -62.87 -9.35 6.28
C ARG A 2 -61.63 -9.84 5.51
N LEU A 3 -61.81 -10.28 4.27
CA LEU A 3 -60.72 -10.83 3.45
C LEU A 3 -59.83 -9.75 2.80
N GLN A 4 -60.35 -8.54 2.61
CA GLN A 4 -59.58 -7.42 2.04
C GLN A 4 -58.58 -6.79 3.04
N LEU A 5 -58.79 -6.96 4.34
CA LEU A 5 -57.90 -6.37 5.36
C LEU A 5 -56.55 -7.14 5.46
N ILE A 6 -56.57 -8.44 5.18
CA ILE A 6 -55.38 -9.31 5.24
C ILE A 6 -54.44 -9.01 4.06
N PHE A 7 -54.99 -8.68 2.89
CA PHE A 7 -54.20 -8.33 1.71
C PHE A 7 -53.48 -6.98 1.85
N LEU A 8 -54.08 -6.02 2.58
CA LEU A 8 -53.46 -4.73 2.87
C LEU A 8 -52.29 -4.86 3.86
N LEU A 9 -52.41 -5.75 4.86
CA LEU A 9 -51.35 -6.02 5.84
C LEU A 9 -50.15 -6.76 5.23
N LEU A 10 -50.38 -7.62 4.22
CA LEU A 10 -49.32 -8.33 3.50
C LEU A 10 -48.46 -7.41 2.62
N PHE A 11 -49.00 -6.27 2.19
CA PHE A 11 -48.27 -5.29 1.37
C PHE A 11 -47.42 -4.31 2.21
N LEU A 12 -47.75 -4.11 3.49
CA LEU A 12 -47.05 -3.20 4.39
C LEU A 12 -45.75 -3.79 5.00
N GLY A 13 -45.51 -5.09 4.85
CA GLY A 13 -44.33 -5.78 5.42
C GLY A 13 -43.07 -5.79 4.53
N PHE A 14 -43.15 -5.34 3.28
CA PHE A 14 -42.05 -5.45 2.30
C PHE A 14 -41.25 -4.14 2.12
N LYS A 15 -41.02 -3.43 3.23
CA LYS A 15 -39.99 -2.38 3.34
C LYS A 15 -38.89 -2.86 4.29
N ALA A 16 -38.36 -4.05 4.00
CA ALA A 16 -37.06 -4.40 4.53
C ALA A 16 -36.06 -3.48 3.83
N ASP A 17 -35.55 -2.50 4.57
CA ASP A 17 -34.37 -1.73 4.16
C ASP A 17 -33.24 -2.73 3.93
N LEU A 18 -33.08 -3.13 2.67
CA LEU A 18 -31.85 -3.71 2.17
C LEU A 18 -30.82 -2.59 2.19
N ASN A 19 -30.29 -2.33 3.39
CA ASN A 19 -29.02 -1.67 3.55
C ASN A 19 -28.00 -2.58 2.87
N PHE A 20 -27.83 -2.38 1.57
CA PHE A 20 -26.64 -2.81 0.87
C PHE A 20 -25.49 -2.12 1.61
N ILE A 21 -24.87 -2.88 2.51
CA ILE A 21 -23.54 -2.61 3.00
C ILE A 21 -22.73 -2.50 1.71
N HIS A 22 -22.48 -1.26 1.29
CA HIS A 22 -21.49 -1.03 0.25
C HIS A 22 -20.23 -1.68 0.83
N PRO A 23 -19.63 -2.68 0.16
CA PRO A 23 -18.30 -3.08 0.55
C PRO A 23 -17.53 -1.78 0.51
N ASN A 24 -17.10 -1.32 1.70
CA ASN A 24 -16.20 -0.20 1.80
C ASN A 24 -15.11 -0.56 0.81
N GLU A 25 -14.97 0.20 -0.29
CA GLU A 25 -13.87 0.07 -1.24
C GLU A 25 -12.65 0.46 -0.43
N GLY A 26 -12.23 -0.49 0.41
CA GLY A 26 -11.32 -0.29 1.49
C GLY A 26 -9.99 -0.01 0.83
N ILE A 27 -9.34 1.05 1.31
CA ILE A 27 -7.98 1.38 0.93
C ILE A 27 -7.20 0.06 0.85
N PRO A 28 -6.66 -0.28 -0.33
CA PRO A 28 -6.08 -1.59 -0.54
C PRO A 28 -5.04 -1.89 0.53
N THR A 29 -5.18 -3.01 1.23
CA THR A 29 -4.23 -3.39 2.28
C THR A 29 -3.10 -4.21 1.67
N PHE A 30 -2.34 -3.58 0.78
CA PHE A 30 -1.13 -4.16 0.20
C PHE A 30 -0.05 -3.10 0.03
N SER A 31 1.17 -3.56 -0.24
CA SER A 31 2.28 -2.69 -0.60
C SER A 31 2.86 -3.16 -1.92
N PHE A 32 3.26 -2.22 -2.77
CA PHE A 32 3.97 -2.49 -4.01
C PHE A 32 5.46 -2.24 -3.81
N LEU A 33 6.29 -3.10 -4.38
CA LEU A 33 7.75 -2.96 -4.37
C LEU A 33 8.27 -3.07 -5.80
N GLU A 34 8.89 -1.99 -6.27
CA GLU A 34 9.73 -2.00 -7.45
C GLU A 34 11.20 -1.97 -7.02
N LYS A 35 12.03 -2.79 -7.67
CA LYS A 35 13.46 -2.90 -7.37
C LYS A 35 14.25 -2.99 -8.66
N ALA A 36 15.21 -2.08 -8.82
CA ALA A 36 16.18 -2.09 -9.90
C ALA A 36 17.60 -2.16 -9.30
N ASP A 37 18.34 -3.19 -9.66
CA ASP A 37 19.70 -3.42 -9.21
C ASP A 37 20.66 -3.39 -10.40
N LYS A 38 21.83 -2.78 -10.21
CA LYS A 38 22.91 -2.76 -11.20
C LYS A 38 24.23 -3.07 -10.51
N ILE A 39 24.95 -4.03 -11.09
CA ILE A 39 26.28 -4.46 -10.64
C ILE A 39 27.26 -4.12 -11.74
N THR A 40 28.33 -3.39 -11.41
CA THR A 40 29.41 -3.04 -12.33
C THR A 40 30.72 -3.56 -11.78
N LEU A 41 31.39 -4.45 -12.52
CA LEU A 41 32.75 -4.87 -12.24
C LEU A 41 33.72 -3.89 -12.93
N LYS A 42 34.61 -3.29 -12.16
CA LYS A 42 35.63 -2.37 -12.69
C LYS A 42 36.92 -3.12 -13.05
N GLU A 43 37.81 -2.45 -13.77
CA GLU A 43 39.11 -2.99 -14.20
C GLU A 43 40.05 -3.31 -13.02
N ASP A 44 39.91 -2.59 -11.91
CA ASP A 44 40.61 -2.84 -10.64
C ASP A 44 40.00 -3.99 -9.82
N PHE A 45 39.08 -4.75 -10.42
CA PHE A 45 38.28 -5.81 -9.79
C PHE A 45 37.38 -5.34 -8.63
N SER A 46 37.24 -4.02 -8.41
CA SER A 46 36.24 -3.51 -7.49
C SER A 46 34.84 -3.66 -8.07
N VAL A 47 33.86 -3.85 -7.17
CA VAL A 47 32.45 -3.99 -7.53
C VAL A 47 31.70 -2.75 -7.09
N LEU A 48 31.01 -2.10 -8.03
CA LEU A 48 30.02 -1.08 -7.73
C LEU A 48 28.63 -1.70 -7.77
N TYR A 49 27.90 -1.59 -6.67
CA TYR A 49 26.52 -2.01 -6.56
C TYR A 49 25.62 -0.79 -6.39
N GLU A 50 24.65 -0.65 -7.27
CA GLU A 50 23.63 0.40 -7.25
C GLU A 50 22.26 -0.28 -7.09
N SER A 51 21.46 0.16 -6.13
CA SER A 51 20.12 -0.38 -5.87
C SER A 51 19.13 0.74 -5.71
N GLN A 52 18.08 0.73 -6.53
CA GLN A 52 16.94 1.63 -6.43
C GLN A 52 15.72 0.81 -6.00
N ARG A 53 14.98 1.31 -5.01
CA ARG A 53 13.77 0.68 -4.50
C ARG A 53 12.67 1.72 -4.36
N ILE A 54 11.51 1.41 -4.92
CA ILE A 54 10.30 2.21 -4.76
C ILE A 54 9.29 1.33 -4.01
N ILE A 55 8.84 1.81 -2.86
CA ILE A 55 7.84 1.10 -2.05
C ILE A 55 6.61 1.99 -1.93
N GLU A 56 5.50 1.52 -2.47
CA GLU A 56 4.20 2.16 -2.26
C GLU A 56 3.46 1.42 -1.17
N ILE A 57 3.09 2.15 -0.11
CA ILE A 57 2.51 1.57 1.10
C ILE A 57 1.08 2.08 1.25
N TYR A 58 0.11 1.21 0.96
CA TYR A 58 -1.32 1.52 1.11
C TYR A 58 -1.92 1.01 2.44
N ASP A 59 -1.16 0.19 3.17
CA ASP A 59 -1.56 -0.36 4.48
C ASP A 59 -1.63 0.73 5.56
N GLN A 60 -2.67 0.68 6.39
CA GLN A 60 -2.97 1.66 7.45
C GLN A 60 -1.88 1.78 8.52
N ARG A 61 -1.05 0.75 8.70
CA ARG A 61 0.10 0.79 9.61
C ARG A 61 1.22 1.70 9.06
N GLY A 62 1.14 2.13 7.80
CA GLY A 62 2.03 3.11 7.19
C GLY A 62 3.51 2.72 7.24
N LEU A 63 4.41 3.68 7.43
CA LEU A 63 5.86 3.38 7.47
C LEU A 63 6.28 2.43 8.59
N ALA A 64 5.45 2.20 9.61
CA ALA A 64 5.80 1.35 10.75
C ALA A 64 6.03 -0.12 10.37
N HIS A 65 5.50 -0.59 9.23
CA HIS A 65 5.76 -1.95 8.74
C HIS A 65 6.80 -2.00 7.60
N ALA A 66 7.34 -0.86 7.18
CA ALA A 66 8.33 -0.77 6.11
C ALA A 66 9.73 -0.56 6.70
N THR A 67 10.48 -1.66 6.86
CA THR A 67 11.88 -1.61 7.27
C THR A 67 12.78 -2.09 6.14
N ILE A 68 13.74 -1.26 5.74
CA ILE A 68 14.79 -1.65 4.79
C ILE A 68 16.10 -1.77 5.56
N LYS A 69 16.76 -2.93 5.45
CA LYS A 69 18.10 -3.15 5.97
C LYS A 69 19.09 -3.08 4.81
N MET A 70 20.15 -2.31 4.99
CA MET A 70 21.27 -2.24 4.05
C MET A 70 22.45 -3.00 4.66
N PRO A 71 23.03 -3.97 3.95
CA PRO A 71 24.21 -4.68 4.44
C PRO A 71 25.43 -3.75 4.38
N GLU A 72 26.04 -3.51 5.53
CA GLU A 72 27.34 -2.83 5.68
C GLU A 72 28.24 -3.73 6.52
N ASP A 73 29.46 -3.99 6.03
CA ASP A 73 30.43 -4.85 6.70
C ASP A 73 31.88 -4.40 6.37
N GLY A 74 32.89 -5.17 6.77
CA GLY A 74 34.30 -4.81 6.55
C GLY A 74 34.72 -4.72 5.08
N LEU A 75 33.95 -5.29 4.16
CA LEU A 75 34.22 -5.34 2.72
C LEU A 75 33.25 -4.46 1.92
N ASN A 76 32.07 -4.20 2.46
CA ASN A 76 31.00 -3.44 1.82
C ASN A 76 30.79 -2.09 2.52
N LYS A 77 30.96 -1.00 1.78
CA LYS A 77 30.72 0.36 2.27
C LYS A 77 29.62 1.03 1.48
N ILE A 78 28.68 1.65 2.19
CA ILE A 78 27.66 2.51 1.59
C ILE A 78 28.34 3.84 1.26
N GLN A 79 28.54 4.12 -0.03
CA GLN A 79 29.16 5.38 -0.46
C GLN A 79 28.14 6.53 -0.54
N HIS A 80 26.94 6.23 -1.02
CA HIS A 80 25.87 7.21 -1.21
C HIS A 80 24.54 6.58 -0.83
N PHE A 81 23.71 7.33 -0.12
CA PHE A 81 22.35 6.94 0.26
C PHE A 81 21.44 8.16 0.16
N GLU A 82 20.33 8.00 -0.56
CA GLU A 82 19.27 8.99 -0.68
C GLU A 82 17.93 8.27 -0.54
N ALA A 83 17.02 8.86 0.25
CA ALA A 83 15.68 8.32 0.43
C ALA A 83 14.66 9.47 0.40
N THR A 84 13.61 9.33 -0.41
CA THR A 84 12.51 10.31 -0.45
C THR A 84 11.22 9.64 -0.02
N ILE A 85 10.50 10.29 0.89
CA ILE A 85 9.19 9.86 1.38
C ILE A 85 8.13 10.78 0.81
N ILE A 86 7.16 10.23 0.09
CA ILE A 86 6.08 10.97 -0.56
C ILE A 86 4.74 10.55 0.03
N SER A 87 3.89 11.53 0.35
CA SER A 87 2.50 11.29 0.75
C SER A 87 1.68 10.84 -0.44
N ILE A 88 1.11 9.63 -0.41
CA ILE A 88 0.22 9.15 -1.47
C ILE A 88 -1.04 10.02 -1.58
N ALA A 89 -1.56 10.52 -0.45
CA ALA A 89 -2.78 11.33 -0.42
C ALA A 89 -2.62 12.73 -1.03
N THR A 90 -1.40 13.30 -1.01
CA THR A 90 -1.18 14.69 -1.43
C THR A 90 -0.14 14.85 -2.55
N GLY A 91 0.59 13.79 -2.88
CA GLY A 91 1.73 13.81 -3.81
C GLY A 91 2.94 14.61 -3.30
N LYS A 92 2.91 15.12 -2.06
CA LYS A 92 3.97 15.99 -1.53
C LYS A 92 5.07 15.19 -0.84
N THR A 93 6.31 15.64 -1.01
CA THR A 93 7.45 15.15 -0.24
C THR A 93 7.27 15.46 1.24
N ILE A 94 7.31 14.42 2.06
CA ILE A 94 7.30 14.50 3.52
C ILE A 94 8.74 14.66 4.04
N LYS A 95 9.68 13.91 3.46
CA LYS A 95 11.09 13.90 3.88
C LYS A 95 12.01 13.51 2.71
N LYS A 96 13.23 14.05 2.72
CA LYS A 96 14.34 13.72 1.84
C LYS A 96 15.62 13.63 2.66
#